data_AF-F4AVP0-F1
#
_entry.id   AF-F4AVP0-F1
#
_cell.length_a   1.000
_cell.length_b   1.000
_cell.length_c   1.000
_cell.angle_alpha   90.00
_cell.angle_beta   90.00
_cell.angle_gamma   90.00
#
_symmetry.space_group_name_H-M   'P 1'
#
loop_
_entity.id
_entity.type
_entity.pdbx_description
1 polymer ?
#
loop_
_entity_poly.entity_id
_entity_poly.type
_entity_poly.pdbx_seq_one_letter_code
_entity_poly.pdbx_strand_id
1 'polypeptide(L)'
;MIKKLLLYVIIAVITFFISYSLHNYLLTSLDSSPPYSLRDVYIFHASLSLFFVLTFELINYFLKEFKDQIGFLYLGSIVLKMMLFFVIFRELLSTSLQLTKSDKLSLLIPIAIFIIYEVMVVVKMLNRAD
;
A
#
# COMPACT_ATOMS: atom_id res chain seq x y z
N MET A 1 -1.12 21.70 -6.20
CA MET A 1 -1.42 20.34 -6.68
C MET A 1 -0.15 19.58 -7.09
N ILE A 2 0.55 19.96 -8.16
CA ILE A 2 1.71 19.20 -8.70
C ILE A 2 2.80 18.92 -7.65
N LYS A 3 3.22 19.93 -6.88
CA LYS A 3 4.21 19.75 -5.80
C LYS A 3 3.78 18.69 -4.76
N LYS A 4 2.48 18.58 -4.49
CA LYS A 4 1.92 17.63 -3.51
C LYS A 4 1.83 16.22 -4.09
N LEU A 5 1.36 16.09 -5.35
CA LEU A 5 1.40 14.82 -6.08
C LEU A 5 2.83 14.27 -6.13
N LEU A 6 3.79 15.11 -6.51
CA LEU A 6 5.21 14.73 -6.56
C LEU A 6 5.73 14.33 -5.18
N LEU A 7 5.37 15.07 -4.12
CA LEU A 7 5.74 14.72 -2.75
C LEU A 7 5.19 13.35 -2.34
N TYR A 8 3.93 13.05 -2.65
CA TYR A 8 3.32 11.76 -2.32
C TYR A 8 3.96 10.60 -3.08
N VAL A 9 4.31 10.79 -4.35
CA VAL A 9 5.08 9.83 -5.16
C VAL A 9 6.46 9.60 -4.53
N ILE A 10 7.20 10.66 -4.20
CA ILE A 10 8.54 10.56 -3.61
C ILE A 10 8.48 9.80 -2.28
N ILE A 11 7.53 10.12 -1.40
CA ILE A 11 7.37 9.41 -0.13
C ILE A 11 7.06 7.93 -0.38
N ALA A 12 6.14 7.59 -1.30
CA ALA A 12 5.83 6.20 -1.63
C ALA A 12 7.05 5.43 -2.15
N VAL A 13 7.84 6.05 -3.04
CA VAL A 13 9.05 5.47 -3.62
C VAL A 13 10.11 5.24 -2.54
N ILE A 14 10.35 6.23 -1.67
CA ILE A 14 11.29 6.09 -0.55
C ILE A 14 10.81 4.98 0.41
N THR A 15 9.53 4.99 0.78
CA THR A 15 8.93 3.95 1.63
C THR A 15 9.12 2.58 1.00
N PHE A 16 8.83 2.41 -0.30
CA PHE A 16 9.05 1.16 -1.03
C PHE A 16 10.50 0.69 -0.93
N PHE A 17 11.46 1.52 -1.33
CA PHE A 17 12.87 1.10 -1.38
C PHE A 17 13.43 0.78 0.01
N ILE A 18 13.15 1.60 1.02
CA ILE A 18 13.62 1.36 2.38
C ILE A 18 13.00 0.09 2.95
N SER A 19 11.67 -0.02 2.89
CA SER A 19 10.97 -1.15 3.52
C SER A 19 11.24 -2.48 2.81
N TYR A 20 11.25 -2.50 1.48
CA TYR A 20 11.58 -3.69 0.69
C TYR A 20 13.02 -4.15 0.98
N SER A 21 13.99 -3.22 0.95
CA SER A 21 15.40 -3.58 1.17
C SER A 21 15.61 -4.12 2.58
N LEU A 22 15.00 -3.49 3.59
CA LEU A 22 15.08 -3.95 4.98
C LEU A 22 14.43 -5.33 5.15
N HIS A 23 13.22 -5.53 4.61
CA HIS A 23 12.52 -6.79 4.71
C HIS A 23 13.26 -7.92 3.97
N ASN A 24 13.77 -7.65 2.77
CA ASN A 24 14.57 -8.60 2.00
C ASN A 24 15.86 -8.97 2.75
N TYR A 25 16.57 -7.98 3.30
CA TYR A 25 17.76 -8.21 4.11
C TYR A 25 17.47 -9.11 5.31
N LEU A 26 16.38 -8.85 6.05
CA LEU A 26 15.98 -9.67 7.19
C LEU A 26 15.66 -11.12 6.80
N LEU A 27 14.93 -11.34 5.69
CA LEU A 27 14.64 -12.68 5.19
C LEU A 27 15.93 -13.44 4.81
N THR A 28 16.84 -12.78 4.08
CA THR A 28 18.14 -13.37 3.72
C THR A 28 19.01 -13.66 4.93
N SER A 29 18.93 -12.84 5.98
CA SER A 29 19.70 -13.04 7.22
C SER A 29 19.20 -14.22 8.06
N LEU A 30 17.94 -14.61 7.85
CA LEU A 30 17.27 -15.70 8.57
C LEU A 30 17.20 -16.99 7.73
N ASP A 31 17.91 -17.03 6.59
CA ASP A 31 17.82 -18.10 5.58
C ASP A 31 16.37 -18.46 5.21
N SER A 32 15.48 -17.44 5.25
CA SER A 32 14.06 -17.59 4.99
C SER A 32 13.76 -17.17 3.55
N SER A 33 13.21 -18.10 2.78
CA SER A 33 12.75 -17.83 1.42
C SER A 33 11.27 -18.18 1.29
N PRO A 34 10.37 -17.19 1.34
CA PRO A 34 8.95 -17.45 1.14
C PRO A 34 8.71 -17.99 -0.28
N PRO A 35 7.69 -18.85 -0.48
CA PRO A 35 7.41 -19.48 -1.77
C PRO A 35 6.71 -18.53 -2.77
N TYR A 36 7.04 -17.25 -2.72
CA TYR A 36 6.49 -16.19 -3.54
C TYR A 36 7.47 -15.03 -3.72
N SER A 37 7.24 -14.22 -4.75
CA SER A 37 8.02 -13.02 -5.00
C SER A 37 7.65 -11.91 -4.02
N LEU A 38 8.51 -11.67 -3.03
CA LEU A 38 8.33 -10.53 -2.10
C LEU A 38 8.24 -9.20 -2.86
N ARG A 39 9.05 -9.06 -3.92
CA ARG A 39 9.09 -7.86 -4.75
C ARG A 39 7.73 -7.57 -5.39
N ASP A 40 7.06 -8.58 -5.94
CA ASP A 40 5.78 -8.39 -6.63
C ASP A 40 4.68 -7.97 -5.65
N VAL A 41 4.71 -8.50 -4.43
CA VAL A 41 3.80 -8.09 -3.34
C VAL A 41 4.03 -6.62 -2.98
N TYR A 42 5.29 -6.19 -2.81
CA TYR A 42 5.61 -4.79 -2.54
C TYR A 42 5.21 -3.86 -3.68
N ILE A 43 5.46 -4.24 -4.94
CA ILE A 43 5.10 -3.45 -6.12
C ILE A 43 3.58 -3.29 -6.17
N PHE A 44 2.82 -4.38 -5.99
CA PHE A 44 1.37 -4.33 -5.98
C PHE A 44 0.84 -3.33 -4.94
N HIS A 45 1.27 -3.45 -3.68
CA HIS A 45 0.78 -2.55 -2.64
C HIS A 45 1.24 -1.10 -2.85
N ALA A 46 2.48 -0.87 -3.28
CA ALA A 46 2.99 0.46 -3.58
C ALA A 46 2.22 1.15 -4.71
N SER A 47 2.06 0.46 -5.84
CA SER A 47 1.39 1.00 -7.02
C SER A 47 -0.07 1.27 -6.74
N LEU A 48 -0.77 0.37 -6.05
CA LEU A 48 -2.18 0.54 -5.75
C LEU A 48 -2.42 1.63 -4.70
N SER A 49 -1.56 1.72 -3.68
CA SER A 49 -1.58 2.85 -2.73
C SER A 49 -1.37 4.19 -3.39
N LEU A 50 -0.39 4.26 -4.29
CA LEU A 50 -0.11 5.48 -5.03
C LEU A 50 -1.30 5.85 -5.92
N PHE A 51 -1.89 4.88 -6.61
CA PHE A 51 -3.09 5.10 -7.42
C PHE A 51 -4.23 5.73 -6.60
N PHE A 52 -4.56 5.17 -5.43
CA PHE A 52 -5.63 5.71 -4.58
C PHE A 52 -5.29 7.10 -4.04
N VAL A 53 -4.09 7.29 -3.49
CA VAL A 53 -3.67 8.59 -2.95
C VAL A 53 -3.67 9.68 -4.02
N LEU A 54 -3.18 9.39 -5.23
CA LEU A 54 -3.23 10.36 -6.32
C LEU A 54 -4.68 10.67 -6.73
N THR A 55 -5.53 9.64 -6.83
CA THR A 55 -6.97 9.81 -7.12
C THR A 55 -7.64 10.70 -6.07
N PHE A 56 -7.34 10.50 -4.79
CA PHE A 56 -7.89 11.32 -3.70
C PHE A 56 -7.40 12.77 -3.74
N GLU A 57 -6.13 13.03 -4.03
CA GLU A 57 -5.63 14.41 -4.19
C GLU A 57 -6.29 15.10 -5.40
N LEU A 58 -6.54 14.37 -6.49
CA LEU A 58 -7.24 14.90 -7.66
C LEU A 58 -8.70 15.22 -7.34
N ILE A 59 -9.42 14.31 -6.66
CA ILE A 59 -10.79 14.56 -6.18
C ILE A 59 -10.82 15.79 -5.27
N ASN A 60 -9.93 15.84 -4.27
CA ASN A 60 -9.86 16.97 -3.33
C ASN A 60 -9.55 18.31 -4.04
N TYR A 61 -8.81 18.28 -5.15
CA TYR A 61 -8.47 19.48 -5.93
C TYR A 61 -9.61 19.95 -6.84
N PHE A 62 -10.24 19.04 -7.58
CA PHE A 62 -11.26 19.37 -8.58
C PHE A 62 -12.68 19.42 -8.00
N LEU A 63 -12.96 18.65 -6.95
CA LEU A 63 -14.28 18.45 -6.35
C LEU A 63 -14.23 18.82 -4.87
N LYS A 64 -14.03 20.11 -4.57
CA LYS A 64 -13.81 20.60 -3.19
C LYS A 64 -14.92 20.20 -2.20
N GLU A 65 -16.16 20.08 -2.67
CA GLU A 65 -17.32 19.62 -1.89
C GLU A 65 -17.19 18.17 -1.38
N PHE A 66 -16.31 17.37 -1.97
CA PHE A 66 -16.03 15.99 -1.57
C PHE A 66 -14.88 15.85 -0.57
N LYS A 67 -14.29 16.95 -0.10
CA LYS A 67 -13.16 16.93 0.84
C LYS A 67 -13.45 16.11 2.09
N ASP A 68 -14.62 16.30 2.70
CA ASP A 68 -15.00 15.57 3.91
C ASP A 68 -15.30 14.08 3.63
N GLN A 69 -15.55 13.72 2.37
CA GLN A 69 -15.80 12.34 1.94
C GLN A 69 -14.52 11.56 1.61
N ILE A 70 -13.34 12.21 1.56
CA ILE A 70 -12.06 11.54 1.26
C ILE A 70 -11.78 10.42 2.29
N GLY A 71 -12.14 10.61 3.56
CA GLY A 71 -12.01 9.57 4.57
C GLY A 71 -12.87 8.34 4.27
N PHE A 72 -14.09 8.54 3.78
CA PHE A 72 -14.99 7.45 3.38
C PHE A 72 -14.47 6.72 2.14
N LEU A 73 -14.02 7.46 1.13
CA LEU A 73 -13.39 6.90 -0.08
C LEU A 73 -12.15 6.07 0.26
N TYR A 74 -11.35 6.52 1.23
CA TYR A 74 -10.21 5.77 1.72
C TYR A 74 -10.61 4.43 2.35
N LEU A 75 -11.62 4.39 3.22
CA LEU A 75 -12.12 3.14 3.80
C LEU A 75 -12.58 2.15 2.71
N GLY A 76 -13.31 2.64 1.70
CA GLY A 76 -13.70 1.84 0.54
C GLY A 76 -12.50 1.31 -0.25
N SER A 77 -11.45 2.12 -0.40
CA SER A 77 -10.23 1.72 -1.12
C SER A 77 -9.44 0.61 -0.42
N ILE A 78 -9.44 0.57 0.91
CA ILE A 78 -8.81 -0.54 1.66
C ILE A 78 -9.52 -1.85 1.34
N VAL A 79 -10.86 -1.85 1.37
CA VAL A 79 -11.66 -3.04 1.04
C VAL A 79 -11.38 -3.49 -0.39
N LEU A 80 -11.39 -2.55 -1.34
CA LEU A 80 -11.09 -2.84 -2.75
C LEU A 80 -9.66 -3.38 -2.92
N LYS A 81 -8.67 -2.81 -2.22
CA LYS A 81 -7.28 -3.26 -2.23
C LYS A 81 -7.13 -4.69 -1.74
N MET A 82 -7.83 -5.04 -0.66
CA MET A 82 -7.85 -6.42 -0.15
C MET A 82 -8.50 -7.37 -1.15
N MET A 83 -9.65 -7.00 -1.74
CA MET A 83 -10.30 -7.80 -2.79
C MET A 83 -9.38 -8.02 -4.01
N LEU A 84 -8.71 -6.98 -4.49
CA LEU A 84 -7.76 -7.07 -5.59
C LEU A 84 -6.56 -7.96 -5.23
N PHE A 85 -6.06 -7.87 -3.99
CA PHE A 85 -5.01 -8.75 -3.51
C PHE A 85 -5.46 -10.22 -3.55
N PHE A 86 -6.67 -10.53 -3.06
CA PHE A 86 -7.22 -11.89 -3.11
C PHE A 86 -7.34 -12.44 -4.52
N VAL A 87 -7.72 -11.60 -5.49
CA VAL A 87 -7.89 -12.01 -6.90
C VAL A 87 -6.54 -12.20 -7.58
N ILE A 88 -5.62 -11.25 -7.44
CA ILE A 88 -4.33 -11.25 -8.15
C ILE A 88 -3.38 -12.29 -7.58
N PHE A 89 -3.34 -12.43 -6.25
CA PHE A 89 -2.48 -13.38 -5.54
C PHE A 89 -3.23 -14.63 -5.09
N ARG A 90 -4.27 -15.03 -5.84
CA ARG A 90 -5.12 -16.19 -5.50
C ARG A 90 -4.33 -17.47 -5.28
N GLU A 91 -3.26 -17.69 -6.04
CA GLU A 91 -2.40 -18.87 -5.90
C GLU A 91 -1.69 -18.93 -4.54
N LEU A 92 -1.24 -17.79 -4.02
CA LEU A 92 -0.65 -17.71 -2.68
C LEU A 92 -1.63 -18.09 -1.57
N LEU A 93 -2.91 -17.85 -1.82
CA LEU A 93 -3.99 -18.04 -0.86
C LEU A 93 -4.70 -19.39 -1.07
N SER A 94 -4.25 -20.17 -2.06
CA SER A 94 -4.74 -21.50 -2.33
C SER A 94 -4.28 -22.50 -1.25
N THR A 95 -5.12 -23.47 -0.93
CA THR A 95 -4.80 -24.53 0.04
C THR A 95 -3.68 -25.47 -0.44
N SER A 96 -3.37 -25.45 -1.74
CA SER A 96 -2.23 -26.17 -2.32
C SER A 96 -0.88 -25.58 -1.92
N LEU A 97 -0.81 -24.28 -1.61
CA LEU A 97 0.42 -23.65 -1.16
C LEU A 97 0.44 -23.59 0.37
N GLN A 98 1.24 -24.45 1.00
CA GLN A 98 1.37 -24.47 2.46
C GLN A 98 2.29 -23.35 2.94
N LEU A 99 1.72 -22.16 3.15
CA LEU A 99 2.43 -21.04 3.78
C LEU A 99 2.62 -21.28 5.27
N THR A 100 3.85 -21.18 5.74
CA THR A 100 4.17 -21.18 7.16
C THR A 100 3.62 -19.92 7.83
N LYS A 101 3.63 -19.88 9.17
CA LYS A 101 3.27 -18.66 9.91
C LYS A 101 4.20 -17.49 9.56
N SER A 102 5.48 -17.77 9.32
CA SER A 102 6.47 -16.76 8.92
C SER A 102 6.14 -16.18 7.54
N ASP A 103 5.80 -17.04 6.57
CA ASP A 103 5.46 -16.60 5.21
C ASP A 103 4.22 -15.71 5.20
N LYS A 104 3.21 -16.06 6.01
CA LYS A 104 1.99 -15.26 6.18
C LYS A 104 2.30 -13.92 6.83
N LEU A 105 3.16 -13.89 7.85
CA LEU A 105 3.57 -12.65 8.49
C LEU A 105 4.33 -11.75 7.50
N SER A 106 5.22 -12.34 6.69
CA SER A 106 5.95 -11.63 5.64
C SER A 106 4.98 -11.04 4.60
N LEU A 107 3.89 -11.71 4.22
CA LEU A 107 2.85 -11.12 3.35
C LEU A 107 2.14 -9.91 3.97
N LEU A 108 1.98 -9.87 5.29
CA LEU A 108 1.28 -8.79 5.99
C LEU A 108 2.12 -7.51 6.13
N ILE A 109 3.45 -7.61 6.13
CA ILE A 109 4.35 -6.47 6.32
C ILE A 109 4.16 -5.40 5.22
N PRO A 110 4.20 -5.73 3.91
CA PRO A 110 3.92 -4.77 2.84
C PRO A 110 2.54 -4.12 2.97
N ILE A 111 1.52 -4.91 3.32
CA ILE A 111 0.15 -4.42 3.52
C ILE A 111 0.13 -3.33 4.58
N ALA A 112 0.68 -3.63 5.77
CA ALA A 112 0.69 -2.70 6.90
C ALA A 112 1.45 -1.40 6.58
N ILE A 113 2.63 -1.52 5.96
CA ILE A 113 3.47 -0.36 5.62
C ILE A 113 2.73 0.59 4.68
N PHE A 114 2.10 0.05 3.64
CA PHE A 114 1.41 0.87 2.65
C PHE A 114 0.05 1.40 3.13
N ILE A 115 -0.63 0.71 4.06
CA ILE A 115 -1.79 1.27 4.76
C ILE A 115 -1.37 2.46 5.63
N ILE A 116 -0.28 2.34 6.41
CA ILE A 116 0.22 3.45 7.24
C ILE A 116 0.56 4.65 6.36
N TYR A 117 1.26 4.44 5.24
CA TYR A 117 1.53 5.47 4.25
C TYR A 117 0.25 6.16 3.76
N GLU A 118 -0.77 5.39 3.37
CA GLU A 118 -2.06 5.92 2.90
C GLU A 118 -2.73 6.78 3.99
N VAL A 119 -2.84 6.26 5.23
CA VAL A 119 -3.43 6.99 6.36
C VAL A 119 -2.72 8.32 6.59
N MET A 120 -1.38 8.31 6.62
CA MET A 120 -0.59 9.53 6.85
C MET A 120 -0.85 10.59 5.77
N VAL A 121 -1.05 10.17 4.52
CA VAL A 121 -1.36 11.09 3.42
C VAL A 121 -2.80 11.58 3.50
N VAL A 122 -3.76 10.68 3.71
CA VAL A 122 -5.20 11.00 3.80
C VAL A 122 -5.49 11.96 4.95
N VAL A 123 -4.91 11.74 6.14
CA VAL A 123 -5.05 12.65 7.28
C VAL A 123 -4.51 14.05 6.93
N LYS A 124 -3.39 14.15 6.22
CA LYS A 124 -2.85 15.43 5.73
C LYS A 124 -3.74 16.10 4.67
N MET A 125 -4.52 15.32 3.91
CA MET A 125 -5.49 15.86 2.95
C MET A 125 -6.70 16.47 3.67
N LEU A 126 -7.25 15.74 4.64
CA LEU A 126 -8.42 16.15 5.42
C LEU A 126 -8.13 17.40 6.29
N ASN A 127 -6.98 17.45 6.95
CA ASN A 127 -6.61 18.56 7.84
C ASN A 127 -6.09 19.82 7.11
N ARG A 128 -6.19 19.86 5.78
CA ARG A 128 -5.74 21.00 5.00
C ARG A 128 -6.76 22.14 5.16
N ALA A 129 -6.36 23.29 5.68
CA ALA A 129 -7.18 24.50 5.60
C ALA A 129 -7.40 24.88 4.12
N ASP A 130 -8.61 25.33 3.78
CA ASP A 130 -8.97 25.74 2.42
C ASP A 130 -8.23 26.99 1.95
#